data_AF-A0A2U9T7E0-F1
#
_entry.id   AF-A0A2U9T7E0-F1
#
_cell.length_a   1.000
_cell.length_b   1.000
_cell.length_c   1.000
_cell.angle_alpha   90.00
_cell.angle_beta   90.00
_cell.angle_gamma   90.00
#
_symmetry.space_group_name_H-M   'P 1'
#
loop_
_entity.id
_entity.type
_entity.pdbx_description
1 polymer ?
#
loop_
_entity_poly.entity_id
_entity_poly.type
_entity_poly.pdbx_seq_one_letter_code
_entity_poly.pdbx_strand_id
1 'polypeptide(L)'
;MPSFRRSPPILSILALATSLAVAGCQPDPGAPAPSTAGDSDNASQAAPARSRIVGSALYRERIATPPGAYLRVQLIDNLLADTPKAVLAETRVENIGPPPIGFELDYDPASLRGDGQYGLHASLYGPDESLLFVTDVRHALQPGSEAPVELLLRHVAAGSGTDATAAVANGALTNAAVAADAGQRRHWQCGELRVDADLDATTGSTTLSFSGRRLVLAQTPAASGTRHADDAGNEFRSKDENAVLTLAGRPQLECTLSDTPSPWTQAADRGIGFRAAGNEPGWWIEVGMGESPAVTATLDYGERVLEIAHARPDGAGYTGTTADGVELRLEIDRRPCTDGMSGEAFEAGARLQVGGKGYRGCGAFLFD
;
A
#
# COMPACT_ATOMS: atom_id res chain seq x y z
N MET A 1 1.60 -65.91 33.57
CA MET A 1 1.86 -65.27 34.87
C MET A 1 0.51 -65.07 35.56
N PRO A 2 0.21 -65.78 36.66
CA PRO A 2 -1.08 -65.66 37.35
C PRO A 2 -1.10 -64.48 38.35
N SER A 3 -2.30 -64.00 38.66
CA SER A 3 -2.58 -63.04 39.73
C SER A 3 -2.92 -63.77 41.05
N PHE A 4 -3.72 -63.13 41.93
CA PHE A 4 -4.19 -63.57 43.27
C PHE A 4 -3.17 -63.43 44.42
N ARG A 5 -3.58 -63.11 45.67
CA ARG A 5 -4.76 -62.40 46.24
C ARG A 5 -4.49 -62.22 47.76
N ARG A 6 -5.05 -61.16 48.40
CA ARG A 6 -5.90 -61.18 49.63
C ARG A 6 -5.75 -59.92 50.51
N SER A 7 -6.91 -59.41 50.91
CA SER A 7 -7.24 -58.40 51.93
C SER A 7 -8.55 -58.88 52.62
N PRO A 8 -9.32 -58.10 53.41
CA PRO A 8 -9.02 -56.97 54.27
C PRO A 8 -8.95 -57.51 55.74
N PRO A 9 -9.85 -57.30 56.75
CA PRO A 9 -10.99 -56.38 56.98
C PRO A 9 -10.47 -55.06 57.64
N ILE A 10 -11.12 -54.22 58.45
CA ILE A 10 -12.45 -54.08 59.14
C ILE A 10 -12.75 -52.54 59.05
N LEU A 11 -13.88 -51.99 58.59
CA LEU A 11 -15.28 -51.96 59.09
C LEU A 11 -15.45 -51.40 60.54
N SER A 12 -16.47 -50.61 60.91
CA SER A 12 -17.54 -49.91 60.16
C SER A 12 -18.30 -48.89 61.05
N ILE A 13 -19.23 -48.11 60.46
CA ILE A 13 -20.43 -47.47 61.09
C ILE A 13 -20.18 -46.29 62.08
N LEU A 14 -21.12 -45.34 62.34
CA LEU A 14 -22.11 -44.56 61.54
C LEU A 14 -22.88 -43.63 62.53
N ALA A 15 -23.17 -42.37 62.20
CA ALA A 15 -24.30 -41.61 62.78
C ALA A 15 -24.67 -40.37 61.93
N LEU A 16 -25.97 -40.11 61.77
CA LEU A 16 -26.53 -38.87 61.23
C LEU A 16 -27.41 -38.19 62.30
N ALA A 17 -27.49 -36.86 62.28
CA ALA A 17 -28.57 -36.11 62.93
C ALA A 17 -28.84 -34.82 62.16
N THR A 18 -30.07 -34.65 61.66
CA THR A 18 -30.57 -33.44 61.01
C THR A 18 -31.54 -32.71 61.93
N SER A 19 -31.55 -31.37 61.89
CA SER A 19 -32.50 -30.54 62.62
C SER A 19 -32.94 -29.35 61.77
N LEU A 20 -34.24 -29.21 61.54
CA LEU A 20 -34.87 -28.00 61.00
C LEU A 20 -35.35 -27.13 62.17
N ALA A 21 -35.16 -25.81 62.06
CA ALA A 21 -35.85 -24.81 62.87
C ALA A 21 -36.07 -23.55 62.03
N VAL A 22 -37.23 -22.89 62.20
CA VAL A 22 -37.63 -21.73 61.40
C VAL A 22 -37.81 -20.52 62.30
N ALA A 23 -37.12 -19.42 61.95
CA ALA A 23 -37.40 -18.06 62.38
C ALA A 23 -36.91 -17.11 61.27
N GLY A 24 -37.52 -15.96 60.99
CA GLY A 24 -38.67 -15.35 61.68
C GLY A 24 -38.43 -13.85 61.83
N CYS A 25 -38.73 -13.07 60.80
CA CYS A 25 -38.44 -11.64 60.75
C CYS A 25 -39.41 -10.81 61.61
N GLN A 26 -38.92 -9.77 62.28
CA GLN A 26 -39.54 -8.44 62.25
C GLN A 26 -38.51 -7.34 62.66
N PRO A 27 -38.70 -6.08 62.25
CA PRO A 27 -37.70 -5.01 62.40
C PRO A 27 -38.02 -4.04 63.56
N ASP A 28 -37.04 -3.19 63.90
CA ASP A 28 -37.20 -2.01 64.76
C ASP A 28 -36.98 -0.71 63.92
N PRO A 29 -37.85 0.31 63.98
CA PRO A 29 -37.79 1.46 63.08
C PRO A 29 -37.07 2.69 63.70
N GLY A 30 -35.94 3.11 63.12
CA GLY A 30 -35.18 4.25 63.67
C GLY A 30 -34.00 4.74 62.83
N ALA A 31 -34.22 5.09 61.55
CA ALA A 31 -33.18 5.74 60.73
C ALA A 31 -32.81 7.14 61.29
N PRO A 32 -31.53 7.52 61.21
CA PRO A 32 -31.05 8.22 60.00
C PRO A 32 -30.29 7.29 59.05
N ALA A 33 -30.26 7.67 57.77
CA ALA A 33 -29.76 6.80 56.70
C ALA A 33 -28.21 6.69 56.68
N PRO A 34 -27.65 5.47 56.73
CA PRO A 34 -26.27 5.23 56.29
C PRO A 34 -26.27 5.14 54.76
N SER A 35 -25.65 6.11 54.08
CA SER A 35 -25.48 6.09 52.63
C SER A 35 -24.58 4.92 52.20
N THR A 36 -25.03 4.11 51.25
CA THR A 36 -24.27 2.99 50.69
C THR A 36 -23.21 3.46 49.70
N ALA A 37 -21.93 3.40 50.12
CA ALA A 37 -20.76 3.28 49.26
C ALA A 37 -19.57 2.81 50.13
N GLY A 38 -18.75 1.82 49.76
CA GLY A 38 -18.87 0.98 48.58
C GLY A 38 -18.45 1.66 47.28
N ASP A 39 -17.21 2.14 47.21
CA ASP A 39 -16.40 1.74 46.06
C ASP A 39 -14.88 1.69 46.35
N SER A 40 -14.27 0.91 45.48
CA SER A 40 -12.89 0.57 45.21
C SER A 40 -12.00 1.78 44.91
N ASP A 41 -10.69 1.52 44.79
CA ASP A 41 -9.64 2.45 44.36
C ASP A 41 -9.98 3.20 43.06
N ASN A 42 -10.63 4.35 43.15
CA ASN A 42 -10.77 5.27 42.01
C ASN A 42 -9.49 6.09 41.83
N ALA A 43 -8.42 5.38 41.46
CA ALA A 43 -7.28 5.97 40.78
C ALA A 43 -7.77 6.47 39.42
N SER A 44 -8.28 7.70 39.40
CA SER A 44 -8.95 8.30 38.24
C SER A 44 -7.95 8.42 37.09
N GLN A 45 -7.95 7.41 36.22
CA GLN A 45 -7.32 7.50 34.91
C GLN A 45 -8.03 8.62 34.15
N ALA A 46 -7.36 9.76 34.03
CA ALA A 46 -7.76 10.79 33.09
C ALA A 46 -7.82 10.11 31.71
N ALA A 47 -9.03 10.03 31.15
CA ALA A 47 -9.21 9.50 29.81
C ALA A 47 -8.32 10.29 28.83
N PRO A 48 -7.66 9.62 27.86
CA PRO A 48 -6.83 10.34 26.89
C PRO A 48 -7.66 11.43 26.22
N ALA A 49 -7.11 12.64 26.19
CA ALA A 49 -7.83 13.84 25.80
C ALA A 49 -8.07 13.85 24.28
N ARG A 50 -9.13 13.14 23.84
CA ARG A 50 -9.46 12.99 22.43
C ARG A 50 -9.70 14.34 21.77
N SER A 51 -9.01 14.56 20.66
CA SER A 51 -9.33 15.63 19.73
C SER A 51 -10.06 15.06 18.53
N ARG A 52 -10.88 15.88 17.87
CA ARG A 52 -11.72 15.47 16.75
C ARG A 52 -11.37 16.27 15.51
N ILE A 53 -11.18 15.58 14.40
CA ILE A 53 -11.15 16.16 13.07
C ILE A 53 -12.57 16.05 12.51
N VAL A 54 -13.14 17.17 12.06
CA VAL A 54 -14.44 17.23 11.39
C VAL A 54 -14.21 17.62 9.94
N GLY A 55 -14.87 16.93 9.02
CA GLY A 55 -14.72 17.23 7.60
C GLY A 55 -15.81 16.60 6.74
N SER A 56 -15.65 16.75 5.43
CA SER A 56 -16.48 16.13 4.41
C SER A 56 -15.64 15.52 3.30
N ALA A 57 -16.09 14.39 2.76
CA ALA A 57 -15.55 13.78 1.55
C ALA A 57 -16.52 13.99 0.39
N LEU A 58 -15.99 14.34 -0.79
CA LEU A 58 -16.79 14.54 -2.00
C LEU A 58 -16.08 14.06 -3.26
N TYR A 59 -16.86 13.51 -4.19
CA TYR A 59 -16.44 13.14 -5.54
C TYR A 59 -17.15 14.01 -6.58
N ARG A 60 -16.62 14.10 -7.81
CA ARG A 60 -17.08 15.04 -8.86
C ARG A 60 -18.10 14.41 -9.82
N GLU A 61 -18.08 13.09 -9.88
CA GLU A 61 -18.86 12.22 -10.72
C GLU A 61 -20.35 12.32 -10.34
N ARG A 62 -21.24 12.55 -11.31
CA ARG A 62 -22.69 12.71 -11.05
C ARG A 62 -23.41 11.37 -10.88
N ILE A 63 -22.87 10.50 -10.03
CA ILE A 63 -23.44 9.20 -9.69
C ILE A 63 -23.99 9.19 -8.26
N ALA A 64 -25.07 8.45 -8.03
CA ALA A 64 -25.59 8.23 -6.69
C ALA A 64 -24.64 7.34 -5.89
N THR A 65 -24.44 7.64 -4.60
CA THR A 65 -23.72 6.76 -3.67
C THR A 65 -24.39 5.38 -3.66
N PRO A 66 -23.65 4.28 -3.89
CA PRO A 66 -24.26 2.95 -3.90
C PRO A 66 -24.88 2.59 -2.53
N PRO A 67 -26.09 2.01 -2.47
CA PRO A 67 -26.67 1.54 -1.22
C PRO A 67 -25.76 0.53 -0.53
N GLY A 68 -25.47 0.74 0.76
CA GLY A 68 -24.55 -0.10 1.53
C GLY A 68 -23.06 0.20 1.30
N ALA A 69 -22.71 1.25 0.55
CA ALA A 69 -21.36 1.78 0.55
C ALA A 69 -20.97 2.36 1.93
N TYR A 70 -19.67 2.44 2.19
CA TYR A 70 -19.10 3.05 3.39
C TYR A 70 -17.86 3.90 3.07
N LEU A 71 -17.59 4.91 3.91
CA LEU A 71 -16.39 5.75 3.83
C LEU A 71 -15.44 5.38 4.97
N ARG A 72 -14.18 5.07 4.65
CA ARG A 72 -13.10 4.92 5.63
C ARG A 72 -12.18 6.14 5.54
N VAL A 73 -11.87 6.77 6.67
CA VAL A 73 -10.94 7.92 6.74
C VAL A 73 -9.86 7.64 7.79
N GLN A 74 -8.60 7.84 7.40
CA GLN A 74 -7.41 7.55 8.19
C GLN A 74 -6.57 8.81 8.39
N LEU A 75 -6.11 9.03 9.63
CA LEU A 75 -5.05 9.99 9.97
C LEU A 75 -3.71 9.25 9.98
N ILE A 76 -2.75 9.73 9.18
CA ILE A 76 -1.46 9.05 8.98
C ILE A 76 -0.29 10.01 9.21
N ASP A 77 0.75 9.58 9.93
CA ASP A 77 2.07 10.24 9.90
C ASP A 77 2.84 9.77 8.64
N ASN A 78 3.01 10.67 7.68
CA ASN A 78 3.69 10.41 6.41
C ASN A 78 5.20 10.19 6.61
N LEU A 79 5.80 10.61 7.73
CA LEU A 79 7.19 10.27 8.09
C LEU A 79 7.31 8.90 8.77
N LEU A 80 6.18 8.24 9.06
CA LEU A 80 6.11 6.83 9.48
C LEU A 80 5.40 5.97 8.42
N ALA A 81 5.30 6.46 7.18
CA ALA A 81 4.99 5.64 6.02
C ALA A 81 5.92 4.42 5.98
N ASP A 82 5.43 3.33 5.38
CA ASP A 82 6.10 2.03 5.35
C ASP A 82 6.36 1.42 6.74
N THR A 83 5.54 1.80 7.75
CA THR A 83 5.50 1.12 9.06
C THR A 83 4.06 0.80 9.50
N PRO A 84 3.84 -0.25 10.32
CA PRO A 84 2.54 -0.51 10.96
C PRO A 84 2.05 0.58 11.91
N LYS A 85 2.85 1.63 12.16
CA LYS A 85 2.50 2.79 13.00
C LYS A 85 2.14 4.02 12.19
N ALA A 86 2.09 3.92 10.86
CA ALA A 86 1.69 5.02 9.98
C ALA A 86 0.30 5.56 10.36
N VAL A 87 -0.70 4.67 10.48
CA VAL A 87 -2.08 5.02 10.84
C VAL A 87 -2.17 5.30 12.34
N LEU A 88 -2.54 6.53 12.70
CA LEU A 88 -2.67 7.00 14.08
C LEU A 88 -4.10 6.91 14.59
N ALA A 89 -5.06 7.09 13.68
CA ALA A 89 -6.50 6.95 13.93
C ALA A 89 -7.23 6.58 12.63
N GLU A 90 -8.34 5.86 12.77
CA GLU A 90 -9.25 5.52 11.67
C GLU A 90 -10.71 5.70 12.11
N THR A 91 -11.57 6.13 11.19
CA THR A 91 -13.03 6.14 11.34
C THR A 91 -13.67 5.49 10.12
N ARG A 92 -14.80 4.80 10.32
CA ARG A 92 -15.59 4.15 9.27
C ARG A 92 -17.04 4.61 9.37
N VAL A 93 -17.47 5.39 8.38
CA VAL A 93 -18.82 5.96 8.28
C VAL A 93 -19.66 5.01 7.43
N GLU A 94 -20.62 4.36 8.07
CA GLU A 94 -21.58 3.43 7.46
C GLU A 94 -22.83 4.15 6.93
N ASN A 95 -23.54 3.54 5.99
CA ASN A 95 -24.81 4.04 5.44
C ASN A 95 -24.73 5.48 4.87
N ILE A 96 -23.63 5.78 4.17
CA ILE A 96 -23.32 7.13 3.66
C ILE A 96 -24.33 7.61 2.61
N GLY A 97 -24.68 8.90 2.70
CA GLY A 97 -25.55 9.60 1.75
C GLY A 97 -24.82 10.09 0.49
N PRO A 98 -25.48 10.91 -0.35
CA PRO A 98 -24.81 11.62 -1.45
C PRO A 98 -23.76 12.62 -0.93
N PRO A 99 -22.69 12.91 -1.70
CA PRO A 99 -21.74 13.97 -1.38
C PRO A 99 -22.40 15.34 -1.14
N PRO A 100 -21.88 16.17 -0.23
CA PRO A 100 -20.73 15.92 0.65
C PRO A 100 -21.03 14.94 1.80
N ILE A 101 -20.21 13.90 1.92
CA ILE A 101 -20.31 12.88 2.97
C ILE A 101 -19.55 13.39 4.20
N GLY A 102 -20.27 13.81 5.24
CA GLY A 102 -19.66 14.23 6.51
C GLY A 102 -18.94 13.09 7.23
N PHE A 103 -17.80 13.38 7.86
CA PHE A 103 -17.07 12.44 8.72
C PHE A 103 -16.55 13.12 9.98
N GLU A 104 -16.42 12.32 11.04
CA GLU A 104 -15.76 12.71 12.29
C GLU A 104 -14.72 11.65 12.65
N LEU A 105 -13.49 12.10 12.91
CA LEU A 105 -12.34 11.25 13.24
C LEU A 105 -11.76 11.69 14.60
N ASP A 106 -12.03 10.89 15.63
CA ASP A 106 -11.41 11.03 16.95
C ASP A 106 -9.97 10.49 16.92
N TYR A 107 -9.03 11.24 17.49
CA TYR A 107 -7.64 10.83 17.66
C TYR A 107 -7.10 11.24 19.04
N ASP A 108 -6.00 10.60 19.47
CA ASP A 108 -5.25 11.00 20.66
C ASP A 108 -4.12 11.97 20.28
N PRO A 109 -4.11 13.23 20.76
CA PRO A 109 -3.01 14.16 20.52
C PRO A 109 -1.63 13.65 20.99
N ALA A 110 -1.58 12.74 21.97
CA ALA A 110 -0.34 12.13 22.42
C ALA A 110 0.26 11.12 21.41
N SER A 111 -0.51 10.73 20.38
CA SER A 111 0.02 9.98 19.22
C SER A 111 0.79 10.87 18.23
N LEU A 112 0.64 12.19 18.31
CA LEU A 112 1.30 13.13 17.42
C LEU A 112 2.71 13.47 17.93
N ARG A 113 3.70 13.24 17.07
CA ARG A 113 5.10 13.60 17.28
C ARG A 113 5.33 15.07 16.91
N GLY A 114 6.20 15.76 17.65
CA GLY A 114 6.52 17.17 17.37
C GLY A 114 7.20 17.43 16.02
N ASP A 115 7.70 16.39 15.37
CA ASP A 115 8.39 16.42 14.07
C ASP A 115 7.63 15.70 12.92
N GLY A 116 6.47 15.09 13.20
CA GLY A 116 5.72 14.30 12.21
C GLY A 116 5.01 15.14 11.15
N GLN A 117 4.66 14.51 10.03
CA GLN A 117 3.94 15.17 8.93
C GLN A 117 2.61 14.48 8.67
N TYR A 118 1.50 15.11 9.04
CA TYR A 118 0.21 14.44 9.06
C TYR A 118 -0.55 14.59 7.73
N GLY A 119 -1.13 13.49 7.27
CA GLY A 119 -2.01 13.44 6.11
C GLY A 119 -3.30 12.71 6.43
N LEU A 120 -4.41 13.22 5.93
CA LEU A 120 -5.68 12.51 5.87
C LEU A 120 -5.79 11.76 4.54
N HIS A 121 -6.17 10.50 4.62
CA HIS A 121 -6.46 9.63 3.47
C HIS A 121 -7.89 9.11 3.61
N ALA A 122 -8.66 9.07 2.53
CA ALA A 122 -10.01 8.51 2.55
C ALA A 122 -10.28 7.58 1.37
N SER A 123 -11.06 6.54 1.64
CA SER A 123 -11.41 5.47 0.71
C SER A 123 -12.91 5.20 0.81
N LEU A 124 -13.64 5.23 -0.31
CA LEU A 124 -15.05 4.88 -0.39
C LEU A 124 -15.17 3.49 -1.00
N TYR A 125 -15.82 2.60 -0.27
CA TYR A 125 -16.01 1.19 -0.62
C TYR A 125 -17.45 0.87 -0.96
N GLY A 126 -17.66 -0.09 -1.86
CA GLY A 126 -18.95 -0.68 -2.18
C GLY A 126 -19.44 -1.65 -1.10
N PRO A 127 -20.72 -2.10 -1.19
CA PRO A 127 -21.30 -3.10 -0.29
C PRO A 127 -20.68 -4.50 -0.41
N ASP A 128 -19.84 -4.71 -1.42
CA ASP A 128 -19.06 -5.91 -1.71
C ASP A 128 -17.57 -5.76 -1.30
N GLU A 129 -17.24 -4.70 -0.55
CA GLU A 129 -15.88 -4.28 -0.17
C GLU A 129 -14.95 -3.94 -1.36
N SER A 130 -15.51 -3.77 -2.57
CA SER A 130 -14.77 -3.19 -3.69
C SER A 130 -14.37 -1.74 -3.40
N LEU A 131 -13.13 -1.35 -3.70
CA LEU A 131 -12.76 0.08 -3.68
C LEU A 131 -13.45 0.77 -4.86
N LEU A 132 -14.16 1.87 -4.59
CA LEU A 132 -14.88 2.64 -5.60
C LEU A 132 -14.29 4.04 -5.80
N PHE A 133 -13.86 4.69 -4.71
CA PHE A 133 -13.17 5.98 -4.79
C PHE A 133 -12.05 6.09 -3.75
N VAL A 134 -11.05 6.93 -4.03
CA VAL A 134 -9.94 7.21 -3.11
C VAL A 134 -9.48 8.68 -3.20
N THR A 135 -8.92 9.23 -2.13
CA THR A 135 -8.22 10.54 -2.18
C THR A 135 -6.96 10.42 -3.04
N ASP A 136 -6.81 11.32 -4.01
CA ASP A 136 -5.69 11.33 -4.96
C ASP A 136 -4.37 11.77 -4.32
N VAL A 137 -4.42 12.75 -3.42
CA VAL A 137 -3.30 13.20 -2.60
C VAL A 137 -3.72 13.17 -1.14
N ARG A 138 -2.80 12.77 -0.25
CA ARG A 138 -2.97 12.85 1.20
C ARG A 138 -3.17 14.30 1.61
N HIS A 139 -4.36 14.65 2.12
CA HIS A 139 -4.67 16.02 2.51
C HIS A 139 -3.84 16.39 3.74
N ALA A 140 -2.87 17.30 3.58
CA ALA A 140 -1.94 17.68 4.64
C ALA A 140 -2.68 18.34 5.82
N LEU A 141 -2.50 17.80 7.01
CA LEU A 141 -3.13 18.28 8.24
C LEU A 141 -2.10 18.97 9.14
N GLN A 142 -2.41 20.18 9.59
CA GLN A 142 -1.68 20.83 10.69
C GLN A 142 -2.36 20.47 12.02
N PRO A 143 -1.64 19.83 12.97
CA PRO A 143 -2.18 19.53 14.30
C PRO A 143 -2.72 20.77 15.00
N GLY A 144 -3.90 20.64 15.62
CA GLY A 144 -4.58 21.75 16.29
C GLY A 144 -5.30 22.74 15.37
N SER A 145 -5.37 22.50 14.05
CA SER A 145 -6.28 23.24 13.17
C SER A 145 -7.74 22.86 13.43
N GLU A 146 -8.58 23.84 13.73
CA GLU A 146 -10.05 23.69 13.84
C GLU A 146 -10.77 23.91 12.49
N ALA A 147 -10.05 24.15 11.40
CA ALA A 147 -10.65 24.36 10.08
C ALA A 147 -11.28 23.05 9.56
N PRO A 148 -12.54 23.08 9.07
CA PRO A 148 -13.19 21.89 8.54
C PRO A 148 -12.48 21.40 7.27
N VAL A 149 -12.18 20.10 7.23
CA VAL A 149 -11.39 19.50 6.13
C VAL A 149 -12.31 19.06 4.99
N GLU A 150 -11.97 19.43 3.76
CA GLU A 150 -12.60 18.90 2.54
C GLU A 150 -11.66 17.90 1.86
N LEU A 151 -12.13 16.66 1.66
CA LEU A 151 -11.40 15.57 1.01
C LEU A 151 -12.00 15.28 -0.37
N LEU A 152 -11.21 15.52 -1.42
CA LEU A 152 -11.58 15.17 -2.78
C LEU A 152 -11.29 13.70 -3.05
N LEU A 153 -12.33 12.97 -3.47
CA LEU A 153 -12.26 11.56 -3.87
C LEU A 153 -12.32 11.46 -5.41
N ARG A 154 -11.58 10.52 -5.99
CA ARG A 154 -11.63 10.15 -7.42
C ARG A 154 -12.08 8.70 -7.59
N HIS A 155 -12.88 8.42 -8.62
CA HIS A 155 -13.34 7.08 -8.93
C HIS A 155 -12.19 6.17 -9.37
N VAL A 156 -12.19 4.90 -8.94
CA VAL A 156 -11.21 3.88 -9.39
C VAL A 156 -11.90 2.93 -10.38
N ALA A 157 -11.27 2.67 -11.53
CA ALA A 157 -11.87 1.80 -12.54
C ALA A 157 -12.05 0.36 -12.01
N ALA A 158 -13.19 -0.26 -12.35
CA ALA A 158 -13.54 -1.62 -11.91
C ALA A 158 -12.63 -2.68 -12.56
N GLY A 159 -11.44 -2.84 -11.97
CA GLY A 159 -10.34 -3.67 -12.43
C GLY A 159 -9.15 -3.64 -11.45
N SER A 160 -9.43 -3.46 -10.16
CA SER A 160 -8.53 -3.60 -9.00
C SER A 160 -7.07 -3.16 -9.22
N GLY A 161 -6.79 -1.85 -9.36
CA GLY A 161 -5.40 -1.40 -9.54
C GLY A 161 -5.06 0.09 -9.59
N THR A 162 -6.02 1.02 -9.61
CA THR A 162 -5.79 2.49 -9.47
C THR A 162 -4.76 3.15 -10.42
N ASP A 163 -5.18 3.41 -11.67
CA ASP A 163 -4.75 4.60 -12.44
C ASP A 163 -5.32 5.89 -11.81
N ALA A 164 -4.67 7.05 -12.00
CA ALA A 164 -5.24 8.37 -11.63
C ALA A 164 -4.61 9.62 -12.31
N THR A 165 -5.07 9.97 -13.51
CA THR A 165 -5.26 11.38 -13.92
C THR A 165 -6.78 11.64 -14.08
N ALA A 166 -7.31 12.80 -14.47
CA ALA A 166 -6.73 14.09 -14.84
C ALA A 166 -7.53 15.25 -14.20
N ALA A 167 -7.14 16.49 -14.48
CA ALA A 167 -8.04 17.65 -14.42
C ALA A 167 -7.46 18.85 -15.20
N VAL A 168 -7.74 18.94 -16.51
CA VAL A 168 -7.56 20.18 -17.27
C VAL A 168 -8.90 20.82 -17.60
N ALA A 169 -9.12 22.05 -17.11
CA ALA A 169 -9.96 23.07 -17.76
C ALA A 169 -9.98 24.38 -16.95
N ASN A 170 -9.24 25.40 -17.39
CA ASN A 170 -9.70 26.78 -17.34
C ASN A 170 -8.99 27.60 -18.43
N GLY A 171 -9.78 28.33 -19.23
CA GLY A 171 -9.35 28.80 -20.54
C GLY A 171 -8.59 30.13 -20.53
N ALA A 172 -7.25 30.07 -20.43
CA ALA A 172 -6.35 31.16 -20.82
C ALA A 172 -4.98 30.60 -21.22
N LEU A 173 -4.79 30.28 -22.51
CA LEU A 173 -3.51 29.78 -23.02
C LEU A 173 -2.46 30.90 -23.02
N THR A 174 -1.63 30.93 -21.98
CA THR A 174 -0.38 31.70 -21.96
C THR A 174 0.77 30.80 -22.41
N ASN A 175 1.80 31.39 -23.04
CA ASN A 175 2.96 30.63 -23.54
C ASN A 175 3.76 29.93 -22.41
N ALA A 176 3.49 30.23 -21.13
CA ALA A 176 4.07 29.52 -20.00
C ALA A 176 3.48 28.10 -19.81
N ALA A 177 2.21 27.87 -20.15
CA ALA A 177 1.60 26.54 -20.03
C ALA A 177 2.23 25.54 -21.02
N VAL A 178 2.58 26.00 -22.23
CA VAL A 178 3.27 25.20 -23.25
C VAL A 178 4.71 24.84 -22.83
N ALA A 179 5.30 25.62 -21.90
CA ALA A 179 6.62 25.35 -21.33
C ALA A 179 6.57 24.45 -20.08
N ALA A 180 5.40 24.16 -19.52
CA ALA A 180 5.23 23.34 -18.32
C ALA A 180 5.01 21.83 -18.62
N ASP A 181 4.71 21.49 -19.87
CA ASP A 181 4.62 20.11 -20.37
C ASP A 181 6.00 19.58 -20.82
N ALA A 182 6.90 20.49 -21.22
CA ALA A 182 8.27 20.20 -21.65
C ALA A 182 9.18 19.81 -20.47
N GLY A 183 9.02 18.58 -19.97
CA GLY A 183 9.80 18.01 -18.87
C GLY A 183 9.00 17.09 -17.93
N GLN A 184 7.73 16.78 -18.23
CA GLN A 184 6.97 15.78 -17.48
C GLN A 184 7.17 14.39 -18.09
N ARG A 185 7.50 13.41 -17.25
CA ARG A 185 7.55 11.99 -17.61
C ARG A 185 6.15 11.51 -17.97
N ARG A 186 5.96 10.98 -19.18
CA ARG A 186 4.67 10.45 -19.66
C ARG A 186 4.69 8.93 -19.64
N HIS A 187 3.66 8.30 -19.08
CA HIS A 187 3.57 6.84 -18.99
C HIS A 187 2.75 6.28 -20.16
N TRP A 188 3.17 5.15 -20.73
CA TRP A 188 2.57 4.56 -21.92
C TRP A 188 2.36 3.05 -21.74
N GLN A 189 1.19 2.56 -22.16
CA GLN A 189 0.88 1.12 -22.21
C GLN A 189 1.04 0.66 -23.67
N CYS A 190 2.12 -0.08 -23.95
CA CYS A 190 2.53 -0.55 -25.28
C CYS A 190 2.27 -2.06 -25.41
N GLY A 191 1.03 -2.44 -25.73
CA GLY A 191 0.58 -3.83 -25.55
C GLY A 191 0.57 -4.20 -24.08
N GLU A 192 1.37 -5.19 -23.68
CA GLU A 192 1.60 -5.53 -22.25
C GLU A 192 2.70 -4.67 -21.60
N LEU A 193 3.59 -4.07 -22.39
CA LEU A 193 4.79 -3.38 -21.88
C LEU A 193 4.43 -1.97 -21.36
N ARG A 194 4.73 -1.68 -20.09
CA ARG A 194 4.70 -0.31 -19.55
C ARG A 194 6.02 0.41 -19.83
N VAL A 195 5.92 1.59 -20.44
CA VAL A 195 7.04 2.41 -20.89
C VAL A 195 6.88 3.83 -20.38
N ASP A 196 7.86 4.31 -19.62
CA ASP A 196 7.93 5.70 -19.16
C ASP A 196 8.81 6.51 -20.11
N ALA A 197 8.31 7.63 -20.64
CA ALA A 197 9.02 8.51 -21.55
C ALA A 197 9.34 9.85 -20.88
N ASP A 198 10.62 10.10 -20.61
CA ASP A 198 11.15 11.26 -19.90
C ASP A 198 11.87 12.18 -20.92
N LEU A 199 11.33 13.38 -21.17
CA LEU A 199 11.79 14.28 -22.24
C LEU A 199 12.76 15.35 -21.69
N ASP A 200 14.02 15.30 -22.10
CA ASP A 200 14.96 16.39 -21.84
C ASP A 200 14.67 17.57 -22.78
N ALA A 201 14.02 18.61 -22.25
CA ALA A 201 13.73 19.85 -22.95
C ALA A 201 14.99 20.61 -23.44
N THR A 202 16.19 20.27 -22.96
CA THR A 202 17.46 20.89 -23.35
C THR A 202 18.01 20.31 -24.65
N THR A 203 17.98 18.98 -24.80
CA THR A 203 18.50 18.28 -26.00
C THR A 203 17.40 17.83 -26.97
N GLY A 204 16.14 17.82 -26.54
CA GLY A 204 15.04 17.18 -27.24
C GLY A 204 15.07 15.65 -27.20
N SER A 205 16.06 15.03 -26.53
CA SER A 205 16.12 13.57 -26.41
C SER A 205 15.05 13.03 -25.45
N THR A 206 14.50 11.86 -25.77
CA THR A 206 13.58 11.15 -24.89
C THR A 206 14.30 9.95 -24.29
N THR A 207 14.29 9.85 -22.97
CA THR A 207 14.70 8.66 -22.22
C THR A 207 13.50 7.76 -21.98
N LEU A 208 13.47 6.61 -22.64
CA LEU A 208 12.50 5.56 -22.39
C LEU A 208 12.98 4.66 -21.24
N SER A 209 12.11 4.34 -20.29
CA SER A 209 12.36 3.37 -19.22
C SER A 209 11.30 2.27 -19.25
N PHE A 210 11.73 1.01 -19.37
CA PHE A 210 10.84 -0.17 -19.51
C PHE A 210 11.61 -1.44 -19.12
N SER A 211 10.96 -2.46 -18.54
CA SER A 211 11.63 -3.69 -18.08
C SER A 211 12.80 -3.44 -17.10
N GLY A 212 12.80 -2.31 -16.39
CA GLY A 212 13.93 -1.80 -15.59
C GLY A 212 15.13 -1.26 -16.40
N ARG A 213 15.10 -1.37 -17.73
CA ARG A 213 16.11 -0.87 -18.66
C ARG A 213 15.85 0.59 -19.04
N ARG A 214 16.91 1.30 -19.41
CA ARG A 214 16.88 2.69 -19.93
C ARG A 214 17.37 2.75 -21.38
N LEU A 215 16.72 3.54 -22.22
CA LEU A 215 17.04 3.75 -23.64
C LEU A 215 16.88 5.22 -24.02
N VAL A 216 17.97 5.91 -24.36
CA VAL A 216 17.94 7.32 -24.76
C VAL A 216 17.86 7.42 -26.28
N LEU A 217 16.83 8.12 -26.79
CA LEU A 217 16.59 8.32 -28.22
C LEU A 217 16.68 9.80 -28.59
N ALA A 218 17.46 10.13 -29.62
CA ALA A 218 17.62 11.49 -30.11
C ALA A 218 16.38 11.95 -30.90
N GLN A 219 16.00 13.23 -30.80
CA GLN A 219 14.93 13.77 -31.64
C GLN A 219 15.31 13.74 -33.12
N THR A 220 14.34 13.42 -33.98
CA THR A 220 14.52 13.37 -35.43
C THR A 220 13.35 14.03 -36.16
N PRO A 221 13.52 14.49 -37.41
CA PRO A 221 12.44 15.14 -38.15
C PRO A 221 11.21 14.24 -38.36
N ALA A 222 10.02 14.81 -38.18
CA ALA A 222 8.74 14.15 -38.41
C ALA A 222 7.76 15.11 -39.12
N ALA A 223 6.86 14.56 -39.94
CA ALA A 223 5.84 15.35 -40.65
C ALA A 223 4.60 15.68 -39.77
N SER A 224 4.40 14.97 -38.67
CA SER A 224 3.36 15.18 -37.65
C SER A 224 3.73 14.40 -36.40
N GLY A 225 3.49 14.98 -35.20
CA GLY A 225 3.88 14.39 -33.92
C GLY A 225 5.38 14.52 -33.64
N THR A 226 5.85 13.92 -32.54
CA THR A 226 7.28 13.78 -32.23
C THR A 226 7.83 12.46 -32.74
N ARG A 227 9.13 12.42 -33.05
CA ARG A 227 9.88 11.20 -33.37
C ARG A 227 11.23 11.24 -32.67
N HIS A 228 11.51 10.25 -31.86
CA HIS A 228 12.83 10.00 -31.28
C HIS A 228 13.31 8.65 -31.80
N ALA A 229 14.58 8.53 -32.20
CA ALA A 229 15.11 7.30 -32.78
C ALA A 229 16.63 7.18 -32.61
N ASP A 230 17.18 6.01 -32.95
CA ASP A 230 18.61 5.74 -33.06
C ASP A 230 18.97 4.97 -34.36
N ASP A 231 20.26 4.82 -34.61
CA ASP A 231 20.79 4.05 -35.76
C ASP A 231 20.72 2.52 -35.57
N ALA A 232 20.33 2.04 -34.39
CA ALA A 232 20.11 0.61 -34.11
C ALA A 232 18.70 0.14 -34.53
N GLY A 233 17.83 1.08 -34.92
CA GLY A 233 16.46 0.79 -35.35
C GLY A 233 15.43 0.84 -34.22
N ASN A 234 15.75 1.47 -33.09
CA ASN A 234 14.75 1.86 -32.11
C ASN A 234 14.06 3.16 -32.58
N GLU A 235 12.73 3.23 -32.45
CA GLU A 235 11.92 4.40 -32.81
C GLU A 235 10.78 4.55 -31.80
N PHE A 236 10.60 5.75 -31.25
CA PHE A 236 9.40 6.14 -30.51
C PHE A 236 8.78 7.37 -31.14
N ARG A 237 7.51 7.26 -31.54
CA ARG A 237 6.73 8.34 -32.13
C ARG A 237 5.48 8.57 -31.32
N SER A 238 5.31 9.78 -30.80
CA SER A 238 4.11 10.13 -30.05
C SER A 238 3.34 11.24 -30.76
N LYS A 239 2.01 11.16 -30.66
CA LYS A 239 1.09 12.20 -31.08
C LYS A 239 -0.13 12.17 -30.17
N ASP A 240 -0.39 13.31 -29.52
CA ASP A 240 -1.52 13.50 -28.62
C ASP A 240 -1.47 12.42 -27.50
N GLU A 241 -2.48 11.55 -27.39
CA GLU A 241 -2.56 10.44 -26.42
C GLU A 241 -2.12 9.08 -26.99
N ASN A 242 -1.62 9.04 -28.22
CA ASN A 242 -1.23 7.80 -28.92
C ASN A 242 0.27 7.82 -29.21
N ALA A 243 0.91 6.64 -29.18
CA ALA A 243 2.30 6.49 -29.60
C ALA A 243 2.55 5.15 -30.28
N VAL A 244 3.71 5.06 -30.91
CA VAL A 244 4.23 3.88 -31.60
C VAL A 244 5.65 3.65 -31.11
N LEU A 245 5.93 2.45 -30.61
CA LEU A 245 7.26 2.02 -30.18
C LEU A 245 7.76 0.86 -31.06
N THR A 246 8.88 1.07 -31.72
CA THR A 246 9.70 0.01 -32.32
C THR A 246 10.95 -0.17 -31.48
N LEU A 247 11.22 -1.40 -31.04
CA LEU A 247 12.50 -1.79 -30.45
C LEU A 247 13.30 -2.60 -31.47
N ALA A 248 14.62 -2.43 -31.49
CA ALA A 248 15.51 -3.06 -32.45
C ALA A 248 15.30 -4.58 -32.54
N GLY A 249 14.94 -5.07 -33.73
CA GLY A 249 14.66 -6.49 -33.99
C GLY A 249 13.34 -7.03 -33.43
N ARG A 250 12.43 -6.18 -32.96
CA ARG A 250 11.08 -6.54 -32.49
C ARG A 250 10.00 -6.00 -33.44
N PRO A 251 8.78 -6.59 -33.44
CA PRO A 251 7.62 -5.96 -34.06
C PRO A 251 7.32 -4.59 -33.44
N GLN A 252 6.66 -3.73 -34.22
CA GLN A 252 6.08 -2.47 -33.75
C GLN A 252 5.01 -2.74 -32.68
N LEU A 253 5.00 -1.94 -31.61
CA LEU A 253 3.97 -1.89 -30.58
C LEU A 253 3.18 -0.58 -30.74
N GLU A 254 1.86 -0.69 -30.80
CA GLU A 254 0.97 0.46 -30.58
C GLU A 254 0.90 0.75 -29.08
N CYS A 255 0.89 2.03 -28.72
CA CYS A 255 0.91 2.49 -27.35
C CYS A 255 -0.18 3.55 -27.10
N THR A 256 -0.85 3.49 -25.96
CA THR A 256 -1.71 4.57 -25.46
C THR A 256 -1.08 5.23 -24.24
N LEU A 257 -1.38 6.51 -24.03
CA LEU A 257 -1.07 7.20 -22.78
C LEU A 257 -1.72 6.46 -21.60
N SER A 258 -1.05 6.42 -20.46
CA SER A 258 -1.51 5.82 -19.20
C SER A 258 -1.20 6.75 -18.04
N ASP A 259 -1.95 6.60 -16.96
CA ASP A 259 -1.75 7.35 -15.72
C ASP A 259 -0.84 6.60 -14.74
N THR A 260 -0.58 5.31 -15.00
CA THR A 260 0.20 4.41 -14.15
C THR A 260 1.67 4.32 -14.62
N PRO A 261 2.65 4.88 -13.88
CA PRO A 261 4.07 4.63 -14.14
C PRO A 261 4.42 3.14 -14.03
N SER A 262 5.40 2.67 -14.79
CA SER A 262 5.83 1.28 -14.75
C SER A 262 6.26 0.87 -13.33
N PRO A 263 5.89 -0.31 -12.80
CA PRO A 263 6.34 -0.77 -11.48
C PRO A 263 7.86 -0.77 -11.30
N TRP A 264 8.60 -0.90 -12.41
CA TRP A 264 10.06 -0.77 -12.46
C TRP A 264 10.53 0.67 -12.24
N THR A 265 9.86 1.64 -12.88
CA THR A 265 10.14 3.08 -12.71
C THR A 265 9.74 3.55 -11.33
N GLN A 266 8.58 3.12 -10.80
CA GLN A 266 8.15 3.42 -9.43
C GLN A 266 9.17 2.93 -8.38
N ALA A 267 9.78 1.77 -8.61
CA ALA A 267 10.85 1.25 -7.74
C ALA A 267 12.14 2.09 -7.86
N ALA A 268 12.52 2.50 -9.07
CA ALA A 268 13.66 3.39 -9.30
C ALA A 268 13.47 4.75 -8.61
N ASP A 269 12.26 5.34 -8.70
CA ASP A 269 11.92 6.61 -8.04
C ASP A 269 11.93 6.50 -6.49
N ARG A 270 11.75 5.29 -5.93
CA ARG A 270 11.96 4.99 -4.50
C ARG A 270 13.42 4.67 -4.12
N GLY A 271 14.36 4.70 -5.06
CA GLY A 271 15.77 4.36 -4.81
C GLY A 271 16.05 2.86 -4.61
N ILE A 272 15.19 1.99 -5.16
CA ILE A 272 15.42 0.54 -5.19
C ILE A 272 16.56 0.24 -6.17
N GLY A 273 17.62 -0.42 -5.72
CA GLY A 273 18.78 -0.77 -6.54
C GLY A 273 18.51 -1.93 -7.51
N PHE A 274 17.72 -2.92 -7.09
CA PHE A 274 17.34 -4.08 -7.90
C PHE A 274 15.90 -4.50 -7.60
N ARG A 275 15.14 -4.81 -8.66
CA ARG A 275 13.80 -5.42 -8.57
C ARG A 275 13.77 -6.73 -9.37
N ALA A 276 12.95 -7.68 -8.94
CA ALA A 276 12.61 -8.87 -9.73
C ALA A 276 11.16 -9.33 -9.49
N ALA A 277 10.59 -10.09 -10.42
CA ALA A 277 9.25 -10.66 -10.34
C ALA A 277 9.14 -12.00 -11.09
N GLY A 278 8.12 -12.80 -10.74
CA GLY A 278 7.77 -14.02 -11.47
C GLY A 278 6.38 -14.54 -11.11
N ASN A 279 5.81 -15.39 -11.96
CA ASN A 279 4.35 -15.57 -12.00
C ASN A 279 3.83 -16.91 -11.42
N GLU A 280 4.70 -17.90 -11.20
CA GLU A 280 4.34 -19.26 -10.79
C GLU A 280 5.16 -19.74 -9.56
N PRO A 281 4.62 -19.61 -8.33
CA PRO A 281 3.50 -18.73 -7.95
C PRO A 281 3.92 -17.25 -8.04
N GLY A 282 2.95 -16.34 -8.03
CA GLY A 282 3.18 -14.89 -8.16
C GLY A 282 4.01 -14.32 -7.02
N TRP A 283 5.08 -13.61 -7.35
CA TRP A 283 5.98 -12.95 -6.41
C TRP A 283 6.70 -11.75 -7.03
N TRP A 284 7.15 -10.81 -6.19
CA TRP A 284 8.17 -9.83 -6.53
C TRP A 284 9.07 -9.50 -5.34
N ILE A 285 10.25 -8.95 -5.61
CA ILE A 285 11.21 -8.50 -4.60
C ILE A 285 11.79 -7.14 -5.00
N GLU A 286 11.98 -6.28 -4.01
CA GLU A 286 12.70 -5.02 -4.12
C GLU A 286 13.87 -5.03 -3.14
N VAL A 287 15.04 -4.61 -3.62
CA VAL A 287 16.29 -4.52 -2.86
C VAL A 287 16.78 -3.07 -2.97
N GLY A 288 16.90 -2.39 -1.83
CA GLY A 288 17.45 -1.03 -1.76
C GLY A 288 18.92 -0.94 -2.19
N MET A 289 19.46 0.28 -2.25
CA MET A 289 20.89 0.50 -2.50
C MET A 289 21.74 0.40 -1.22
N GLY A 290 23.04 0.16 -1.37
CA GLY A 290 24.03 0.14 -0.28
C GLY A 290 24.53 -1.25 0.11
N GLU A 291 25.49 -1.31 1.04
CA GLU A 291 26.17 -2.55 1.44
C GLU A 291 25.33 -3.48 2.33
N SER A 292 24.33 -2.94 3.02
CA SER A 292 23.34 -3.72 3.79
C SER A 292 21.94 -3.16 3.53
N PRO A 293 21.36 -3.45 2.35
CA PRO A 293 20.13 -2.81 1.91
C PRO A 293 18.91 -3.39 2.63
N ALA A 294 17.84 -2.58 2.68
CA ALA A 294 16.52 -3.09 2.98
C ALA A 294 16.03 -3.99 1.82
N VAL A 295 15.33 -5.07 2.15
CA VAL A 295 14.73 -6.01 1.19
C VAL A 295 13.27 -6.24 1.56
N THR A 296 12.38 -6.02 0.59
CA THR A 296 10.95 -6.30 0.72
C THR A 296 10.55 -7.31 -0.36
N ALA A 297 10.09 -8.48 0.05
CA ALA A 297 9.65 -9.55 -0.84
C ALA A 297 8.16 -9.82 -0.64
N THR A 298 7.36 -9.57 -1.68
CA THR A 298 5.93 -9.91 -1.69
C THR A 298 5.74 -11.22 -2.42
N LEU A 299 5.03 -12.14 -1.78
CA LEU A 299 4.86 -13.52 -2.17
C LEU A 299 3.38 -13.84 -2.32
N ASP A 300 3.12 -14.98 -2.96
CA ASP A 300 1.80 -15.62 -2.99
C ASP A 300 0.71 -14.64 -3.46
N TYR A 301 0.98 -13.99 -4.61
CA TYR A 301 0.13 -13.01 -5.30
C TYR A 301 -0.22 -11.71 -4.53
N GLY A 302 0.42 -11.45 -3.39
CA GLY A 302 0.18 -10.25 -2.57
C GLY A 302 -0.22 -10.56 -1.13
N GLU A 303 -0.61 -11.80 -0.84
CA GLU A 303 -1.12 -12.21 0.49
C GLU A 303 -0.07 -12.15 1.61
N ARG A 304 1.23 -12.18 1.25
CA ARG A 304 2.33 -12.23 2.21
C ARG A 304 3.49 -11.33 1.82
N VAL A 305 3.82 -10.38 2.69
CA VAL A 305 5.00 -9.51 2.58
C VAL A 305 6.05 -9.94 3.61
N LEU A 306 7.32 -10.00 3.20
CA LEU A 306 8.47 -10.23 4.06
C LEU A 306 9.41 -9.03 4.01
N GLU A 307 9.76 -8.49 5.17
CA GLU A 307 10.60 -7.29 5.31
C GLU A 307 11.89 -7.62 6.06
N ILE A 308 13.01 -7.19 5.50
CA ILE A 308 14.35 -7.38 6.06
C ILE A 308 15.07 -6.03 5.98
N ALA A 309 15.13 -5.31 7.11
CA ALA A 309 15.72 -3.97 7.16
C ALA A 309 17.22 -3.92 6.78
N HIS A 310 17.94 -5.02 7.03
CA HIS A 310 19.39 -5.13 6.84
C HIS A 310 19.76 -6.50 6.25
N ALA A 311 19.58 -6.66 4.94
CA ALA A 311 20.09 -7.83 4.23
C ALA A 311 21.64 -7.80 4.16
N ARG A 312 22.25 -8.95 3.87
CA ARG A 312 23.69 -9.09 3.68
C ARG A 312 23.99 -9.60 2.26
N PRO A 313 25.03 -9.10 1.58
CA PRO A 313 25.46 -9.66 0.31
C PRO A 313 25.84 -11.15 0.45
N ASP A 314 25.44 -11.96 -0.53
CA ASP A 314 25.62 -13.40 -0.59
C ASP A 314 25.95 -13.82 -2.02
N GLY A 315 27.25 -13.89 -2.34
CA GLY A 315 27.72 -14.14 -3.70
C GLY A 315 27.29 -13.04 -4.68
N ALA A 316 26.37 -13.39 -5.59
CA ALA A 316 25.80 -12.47 -6.58
C ALA A 316 24.43 -11.89 -6.16
N GLY A 317 23.95 -12.19 -4.94
CA GLY A 317 22.66 -11.73 -4.44
C GLY A 317 22.71 -11.38 -2.95
N TYR A 318 21.62 -11.67 -2.22
CA TYR A 318 21.40 -11.19 -0.86
C TYR A 318 20.74 -12.26 0.02
N THR A 319 21.13 -12.29 1.30
CA THR A 319 20.58 -13.19 2.32
C THR A 319 20.14 -12.41 3.55
N GLY A 320 19.12 -12.89 4.24
CA GLY A 320 18.62 -12.26 5.47
C GLY A 320 17.54 -13.08 6.18
N THR A 321 17.04 -12.51 7.27
CA THR A 321 16.01 -13.11 8.10
C THR A 321 15.05 -12.01 8.54
N THR A 322 13.74 -12.28 8.47
CA THR A 322 12.70 -11.37 8.96
C THR A 322 12.66 -11.35 10.49
N ALA A 323 11.91 -10.40 11.08
CA ALA A 323 11.78 -10.28 12.53
C ALA A 323 11.10 -11.48 13.21
N ASP A 324 10.26 -12.23 12.49
CA ASP A 324 9.61 -13.47 12.91
C ASP A 324 10.44 -14.74 12.60
N GLY A 325 11.65 -14.60 12.02
CA GLY A 325 12.60 -15.70 11.85
C GLY A 325 12.55 -16.42 10.50
N VAL A 326 11.86 -15.89 9.49
CA VAL A 326 11.82 -16.48 8.15
C VAL A 326 13.11 -16.16 7.41
N GLU A 327 13.88 -17.18 7.06
CA GLU A 327 15.06 -17.05 6.21
C GLU A 327 14.69 -16.78 4.73
N LEU A 328 15.39 -15.82 4.15
CA LEU A 328 15.29 -15.42 2.74
C LEU A 328 16.67 -15.41 2.09
N ARG A 329 16.79 -16.00 0.90
CA ARG A 329 17.97 -15.88 0.04
C ARG A 329 17.55 -15.58 -1.40
N LEU A 330 17.97 -14.44 -1.91
CA LEU A 330 17.88 -14.05 -3.31
C LEU A 330 19.23 -14.31 -3.99
N GLU A 331 19.24 -15.06 -5.09
CA GLU A 331 20.38 -15.18 -5.99
C GLU A 331 20.05 -14.48 -7.32
N ILE A 332 20.91 -13.57 -7.76
CA ILE A 332 20.76 -12.80 -9.01
C ILE A 332 21.75 -13.34 -10.05
N ASP A 333 21.24 -13.66 -11.23
CA ASP A 333 21.96 -14.24 -12.34
C ASP A 333 22.05 -13.20 -13.46
N ARG A 334 23.19 -12.51 -13.62
CA ARG A 334 23.39 -11.44 -14.63
C ARG A 334 23.52 -12.01 -16.05
N ARG A 335 22.43 -12.63 -16.52
CA ARG A 335 22.22 -13.16 -17.87
C ARG A 335 20.79 -12.85 -18.32
N PRO A 336 20.56 -12.53 -19.61
CA PRO A 336 19.24 -12.19 -20.12
C PRO A 336 18.16 -13.21 -19.76
N CYS A 337 17.04 -12.70 -19.28
CA CYS A 337 15.89 -13.47 -18.81
C CYS A 337 14.63 -13.02 -19.54
N THR A 338 13.88 -13.96 -20.09
CA THR A 338 12.58 -13.69 -20.72
C THR A 338 11.47 -14.13 -19.77
N ASP A 339 10.54 -13.25 -19.46
CA ASP A 339 9.36 -13.63 -18.67
C ASP A 339 8.47 -14.60 -19.45
N GLY A 340 8.03 -15.66 -18.79
CA GLY A 340 7.33 -16.78 -19.42
C GLY A 340 5.88 -16.51 -19.82
N MET A 341 5.27 -15.43 -19.31
CA MET A 341 3.86 -15.09 -19.58
C MET A 341 3.74 -13.94 -20.60
N SER A 342 4.55 -12.91 -20.45
CA SER A 342 4.53 -11.68 -21.27
C SER A 342 5.50 -11.71 -22.45
N GLY A 343 6.58 -12.51 -22.38
CA GLY A 343 7.68 -12.41 -23.34
C GLY A 343 8.53 -11.13 -23.21
N GLU A 344 8.39 -10.42 -22.08
CA GLU A 344 9.21 -9.26 -21.70
C GLU A 344 10.67 -9.68 -21.43
N ALA A 345 11.63 -8.84 -21.78
CA ALA A 345 13.05 -9.20 -21.80
C ALA A 345 13.89 -8.34 -20.84
N PHE A 346 14.42 -9.00 -19.82
CA PHE A 346 15.19 -8.47 -18.71
C PHE A 346 16.67 -8.83 -18.83
N GLU A 347 17.53 -8.10 -18.12
CA GLU A 347 18.98 -8.31 -18.11
C GLU A 347 19.45 -9.39 -17.12
N ALA A 348 18.66 -9.71 -16.10
CA ALA A 348 18.99 -10.70 -15.09
C ALA A 348 17.85 -11.70 -14.83
N GLY A 349 18.23 -12.94 -14.52
CA GLY A 349 17.35 -13.92 -13.88
C GLY A 349 17.42 -13.80 -12.36
N ALA A 350 16.33 -14.13 -11.67
CA ALA A 350 16.25 -14.11 -10.22
C ALA A 350 15.76 -15.46 -9.67
N ARG A 351 16.44 -15.95 -8.63
CA ARG A 351 16.09 -17.17 -7.91
C ARG A 351 15.97 -16.86 -6.42
N LEU A 352 14.74 -16.81 -5.94
CA LEU A 352 14.41 -16.50 -4.55
C LEU A 352 14.09 -17.79 -3.78
N GLN A 353 14.62 -17.92 -2.57
CA GLN A 353 14.36 -19.01 -1.63
C GLN A 353 13.81 -18.40 -0.33
N VAL A 354 12.67 -18.89 0.13
CA VAL A 354 12.01 -18.42 1.37
C VAL A 354 11.52 -19.61 2.16
N GLY A 355 12.05 -19.82 3.37
CA GLY A 355 11.64 -20.95 4.24
C GLY A 355 11.72 -22.33 3.57
N GLY A 356 12.65 -22.52 2.62
CA GLY A 356 12.79 -23.74 1.82
C GLY A 356 11.90 -23.84 0.56
N LYS A 357 10.99 -22.89 0.32
CA LYS A 357 10.22 -22.78 -0.93
C LYS A 357 10.98 -21.93 -1.94
N GLY A 358 11.21 -22.49 -3.13
CA GLY A 358 11.94 -21.85 -4.22
C GLY A 358 11.01 -21.20 -5.25
N TYR A 359 11.39 -20.00 -5.69
CA TYR A 359 10.71 -19.16 -6.67
C TYR A 359 11.68 -18.80 -7.80
N ARG A 360 11.17 -18.56 -9.02
CA ARG A 360 11.96 -18.12 -10.18
C ARG A 360 11.28 -16.95 -10.87
N GLY A 361 12.07 -16.10 -11.50
CA GLY A 361 11.60 -14.90 -12.18
C GLY A 361 12.71 -14.17 -12.92
N CYS A 362 12.38 -12.99 -13.42
CA CYS A 362 13.32 -12.08 -14.09
C CYS A 362 13.42 -10.76 -13.33
N GLY A 363 14.51 -10.02 -13.53
CA GLY A 363 14.75 -8.75 -12.83
C GLY A 363 15.79 -7.87 -13.51
N ALA A 364 15.94 -6.67 -12.96
CA ALA A 364 16.82 -5.63 -13.46
C ALA A 364 17.40 -4.80 -12.32
N PHE A 365 18.64 -4.37 -12.50
CA PHE A 365 19.25 -3.30 -11.72
C PHE A 365 18.68 -1.97 -12.28
N LEU A 366 18.26 -1.07 -11.40
CA LEU A 366 17.56 0.17 -11.79
C LEU A 366 18.51 1.38 -11.89
N PHE A 367 19.78 1.14 -11.55
CA PHE A 367 20.92 2.05 -11.60
C PHE A 367 22.17 1.25 -12.03
N ASP A 368 23.09 1.91 -12.73
CA ASP A 368 24.33 1.33 -13.29
C ASP A 368 25.46 1.15 -12.25
#